data_AF-A0A368GJ22-F1
#
_entry.id   AF-A0A368GJ22-F1
#
_cell.length_a   1.000
_cell.length_b   1.000
_cell.length_c   1.000
_cell.angle_alpha   90.00
_cell.angle_beta   90.00
_cell.angle_gamma   90.00
#
_symmetry.space_group_name_H-M   'P 1'
#
loop_
_entity.id
_entity.type
_entity.pdbx_description
1 polymer ?
#
loop_
_entity_poly.entity_id
_entity_poly.type
_entity_poly.pdbx_seq_one_letter_code
_entity_poly.pdbx_strand_id
1 'polypeptide(L)'
;MARGLREGRHRLQEQHRAHALAIQIYGRNREAVKIVAEGRWTVQDRSGMRYVEQDICICDAKLNNHCQEDGCGACAYAFRCECLYDSKSGVCCAHVHAVLLYGSEGRIHDDSAQRTTVSAFAPQTPTTSDAYSVVDDSSTPTSTELYVVERSAHSDTDMLDHNKDAVQQIEAAMAALRADLISISRIANSAVGDQLDKVLSVVTGLGKEVATMKTTHCTNSAKRVRLARRADLPAVGRMPNPPPIRLAKRTTVEPKRQRSPIPSLPEYAKNAIHFCAVCFRRAPATNDTMDDWLKCTSCEMWAHEQCTDGEGSACPYDEGTFQCNVVED
;
A
#
# COMPACT_ATOMS: atom_id res chain seq x y z
N MET A 1 -16.75 2.35 6.05
CA MET A 1 -15.75 1.26 6.16
C MET A 1 -14.39 1.90 6.31
N ALA A 2 -13.81 1.88 7.51
CA ALA A 2 -12.46 2.39 7.72
C ALA A 2 -11.47 1.39 7.10
N ARG A 3 -11.01 1.65 5.86
CA ARG A 3 -9.74 1.07 5.39
C ARG A 3 -8.73 1.32 6.49
N GLY A 4 -8.24 0.24 7.09
CA GLY A 4 -7.74 0.26 8.44
C GLY A 4 -6.53 1.18 8.56
N LEU A 5 -6.45 1.92 9.68
CA LEU A 5 -5.26 2.70 10.08
C LEU A 5 -3.94 1.91 9.91
N ARG A 6 -3.99 0.57 9.90
CA ARG A 6 -2.85 -0.32 9.65
C ARG A 6 -2.34 -0.29 8.20
N GLU A 7 -3.20 -0.29 7.19
CA GLU A 7 -2.78 -0.26 5.78
C GLU A 7 -2.18 1.09 5.40
N GLY A 8 -2.76 2.19 5.89
CA GLY A 8 -2.19 3.52 5.73
C GLY A 8 -0.81 3.67 6.38
N ARG A 9 -0.56 2.96 7.49
CA ARG A 9 0.75 2.95 8.17
C ARG A 9 1.82 2.20 7.37
N HIS A 10 1.48 1.04 6.81
CA HIS A 10 2.42 0.29 5.97
C HIS A 10 2.87 1.13 4.76
N ARG A 11 1.92 1.78 4.07
CA ARG A 11 2.26 2.65 2.93
C ARG A 11 3.19 3.79 3.33
N LEU A 12 2.92 4.46 4.45
CA LEU A 12 3.79 5.52 4.94
C LEU A 12 5.20 5.02 5.28
N GLN A 13 5.30 3.83 5.90
CA GLN A 13 6.60 3.22 6.19
C GLN A 13 7.39 2.92 4.92
N GLU A 14 6.74 2.34 3.91
CA GLU A 14 7.38 2.07 2.62
C GLU A 14 7.76 3.36 1.89
N GLN A 15 6.95 4.43 1.99
CA GLN A 15 7.32 5.75 1.50
C GLN A 15 8.61 6.26 2.16
N HIS A 16 8.75 6.09 3.47
CA HIS A 16 9.93 6.54 4.20
C HIS A 16 11.16 5.67 3.87
N ARG A 17 10.99 4.36 3.66
CA ARG A 17 12.06 3.48 3.18
C ARG A 17 12.55 3.90 1.79
N ALA A 18 11.63 4.18 0.87
CA ALA A 18 11.96 4.65 -0.47
C ALA A 18 12.65 6.03 -0.44
N HIS A 19 12.23 6.92 0.46
CA HIS A 19 12.90 8.20 0.72
C HIS A 19 14.34 7.99 1.17
N ALA A 20 14.57 7.18 2.21
CA ALA A 20 15.90 6.91 2.74
C ALA A 20 16.81 6.29 1.66
N LEU A 21 16.26 5.38 0.86
CA LEU A 21 16.97 4.79 -0.28
C LEU A 21 17.35 5.84 -1.33
N ALA A 22 16.47 6.80 -1.60
CA ALA A 22 16.75 7.90 -2.53
C ALA A 22 17.91 8.77 -2.03
N ILE A 23 17.94 9.12 -0.75
CA ILE A 23 19.07 9.84 -0.14
C ILE A 23 20.36 9.03 -0.28
N GLN A 24 20.31 7.74 0.02
CA GLN A 24 21.49 6.87 -0.03
C GLN A 24 22.08 6.76 -1.44
N ILE A 25 21.22 6.58 -2.46
CA ILE A 25 21.66 6.36 -3.84
C ILE A 25 22.05 7.69 -4.52
N TYR A 26 21.21 8.71 -4.39
CA TYR A 26 21.32 9.94 -5.17
C TYR A 26 21.92 11.11 -4.40
N GLY A 27 22.04 11.02 -3.07
CA GLY A 27 22.57 12.12 -2.25
C GLY A 27 23.99 12.55 -2.61
N ARG A 28 24.80 11.62 -3.13
CA ARG A 28 26.16 11.88 -3.65
C ARG A 28 26.21 12.20 -5.14
N ASN A 29 25.16 11.90 -5.89
CA ASN A 29 25.10 12.09 -7.34
C ASN A 29 23.80 12.82 -7.73
N ARG A 30 23.69 14.07 -7.31
CA ARG A 30 22.50 14.89 -7.54
C ARG A 30 22.27 15.17 -9.02
N GLU A 31 23.34 15.23 -9.81
CA GLU A 31 23.31 15.42 -11.27
C GLU A 31 22.65 14.27 -12.04
N ALA A 32 22.41 13.14 -11.38
CA ALA A 32 21.63 12.04 -11.94
C ALA A 32 20.16 12.42 -12.16
N VAL A 33 19.65 13.44 -11.46
CA VAL A 33 18.29 13.98 -11.62
C VAL A 33 18.38 15.19 -12.54
N LYS A 34 17.67 15.16 -13.67
CA LYS A 34 17.61 16.26 -14.63
C LYS A 34 16.17 16.63 -14.92
N ILE A 35 15.87 17.92 -14.89
CA ILE A 35 14.57 18.47 -15.28
C ILE A 35 14.53 18.49 -16.82
N VAL A 36 13.54 17.83 -17.41
CA VAL A 36 13.34 17.81 -18.87
C VAL A 36 12.32 18.88 -19.28
N ALA A 37 11.26 19.01 -18.50
CA ALA A 37 10.23 20.03 -18.65
C ALA A 37 9.56 20.27 -17.28
N GLU A 38 8.68 21.27 -17.21
CA GLU A 38 7.84 21.47 -16.03
C GLU A 38 7.01 20.19 -15.75
N GLY A 39 7.10 19.70 -14.51
CA GLY A 39 6.48 18.45 -14.08
C GLY A 39 7.12 17.18 -14.65
N ARG A 40 8.28 17.25 -15.34
CA ARG A 40 8.92 16.09 -15.97
C ARG A 40 10.42 16.03 -15.74
N TRP A 41 10.90 14.87 -15.31
CA TRP A 41 12.31 14.62 -15.01
C TRP A 41 12.79 13.33 -15.63
N THR A 42 14.11 13.28 -15.82
CA THR A 42 14.86 12.03 -16.03
C THR A 42 15.74 11.75 -14.83
N VAL A 43 15.78 10.50 -14.41
CA VAL A 43 16.62 10.02 -13.32
C VAL A 43 17.51 8.89 -13.86
N GLN A 44 18.83 9.08 -13.82
CA GLN A 44 19.79 8.06 -14.21
C GLN A 44 20.10 7.14 -13.02
N ASP A 45 19.82 5.85 -13.16
CA ASP A 45 20.22 4.82 -12.20
C ASP A 45 21.22 3.83 -12.81
N ARG A 46 21.55 2.76 -12.07
CA ARG A 46 22.46 1.70 -12.54
C ARG A 46 21.88 0.84 -13.67
N SER A 47 20.55 0.75 -13.75
CA SER A 47 19.80 -0.03 -14.75
C SER A 47 19.47 0.76 -16.02
N GLY A 48 19.57 2.09 -15.98
CA GLY A 48 19.31 2.96 -17.12
C GLY A 48 18.69 4.30 -16.71
N MET A 49 18.18 5.02 -17.71
CA MET A 49 17.46 6.27 -17.52
C MET A 49 15.97 5.97 -17.28
N ARG A 50 15.36 6.64 -16.30
CA ARG A 50 13.93 6.55 -15.97
C ARG A 50 13.26 7.90 -16.10
N TYR A 51 12.02 7.93 -16.55
CA TYR A 51 11.22 9.15 -16.60
C TYR A 51 10.27 9.21 -15.41
N VAL A 52 10.16 10.42 -14.84
CA VAL A 52 9.21 10.75 -13.77
C VAL A 52 8.34 11.90 -14.24
N GLU A 53 7.04 11.77 -14.07
CA GLU A 53 6.05 12.78 -14.42
C GLU A 53 5.18 13.12 -13.20
N GLN A 54 4.86 14.40 -13.02
CA GLN A 54 3.95 14.91 -12.02
C GLN A 54 2.54 15.10 -12.61
N ASP A 55 1.54 14.61 -11.89
CA ASP A 55 0.12 14.88 -12.08
C ASP A 55 -0.43 15.68 -10.87
N ILE A 56 -1.68 16.15 -10.97
CA ILE A 56 -2.37 16.85 -9.88
C ILE A 56 -2.67 15.86 -8.74
N CYS A 57 -2.22 16.19 -7.52
CA CYS A 57 -2.53 15.39 -6.35
C CYS A 57 -4.00 15.51 -5.95
N ILE A 58 -4.76 14.42 -6.03
CA ILE A 58 -6.17 14.36 -5.59
C ILE A 58 -6.35 13.92 -4.13
N CYS A 59 -5.25 13.74 -3.39
CA CYS A 59 -5.32 13.28 -2.01
C CYS A 59 -5.65 14.42 -1.06
N ASP A 60 -6.51 14.16 -0.07
CA ASP A 60 -6.64 15.02 1.10
C ASP A 60 -5.30 15.01 1.88
N ALA A 61 -4.82 16.18 2.28
CA ALA A 61 -3.60 16.35 3.09
C ALA A 61 -3.65 15.54 4.41
N LYS A 62 -4.85 15.20 4.89
CA LYS A 62 -5.06 14.35 6.07
C LYS A 62 -4.77 12.86 5.84
N LEU A 63 -4.59 12.44 4.60
CA LEU A 63 -4.27 11.04 4.28
C LEU A 63 -2.75 10.82 4.36
N ASN A 64 -2.34 9.76 5.08
CA ASN A 64 -0.95 9.32 5.26
C ASN A 64 -0.32 8.71 3.99
N ASN A 65 -0.65 9.26 2.81
CA ASN A 65 -0.12 8.82 1.52
C ASN A 65 1.10 9.65 1.07
N HIS A 66 1.31 10.80 1.71
CA HIS A 66 2.41 11.71 1.42
C HIS A 66 3.62 11.38 2.28
N CYS A 67 4.82 11.37 1.70
CA CYS A 67 6.04 11.35 2.47
C CYS A 67 6.20 12.66 3.25
N GLN A 68 6.41 12.55 4.57
CA GLN A 68 6.52 13.70 5.47
C GLN A 68 7.97 14.05 5.82
N GLU A 69 8.93 13.24 5.37
CA GLU A 69 10.36 13.44 5.65
C GLU A 69 10.93 14.59 4.83
N ASP A 70 11.66 15.49 5.49
CA ASP A 70 12.47 16.57 4.89
C ASP A 70 11.74 17.44 3.85
N GLY A 71 10.42 17.62 3.99
CA GLY A 71 9.61 18.38 3.03
C GLY A 71 9.48 17.72 1.65
N CYS A 72 9.79 16.42 1.53
CA CYS A 72 9.74 15.69 0.26
C CYS A 72 8.36 15.79 -0.40
N GLY A 73 7.30 15.40 0.31
CA GLY A 73 5.92 15.49 -0.17
C GLY A 73 5.54 14.45 -1.24
N ALA A 74 6.35 13.41 -1.43
CA ALA A 74 6.09 12.38 -2.43
C ALA A 74 4.72 11.73 -2.25
N CYS A 75 3.92 11.66 -3.32
CA CYS A 75 2.61 11.04 -3.33
C CYS A 75 2.44 10.17 -4.57
N ALA A 76 2.09 8.89 -4.37
CA ALA A 76 1.99 7.93 -5.47
C ALA A 76 0.84 8.24 -6.45
N TYR A 77 -0.10 9.09 -6.03
CA TYR A 77 -1.21 9.56 -6.86
C TYR A 77 -0.88 10.84 -7.63
N ALA A 78 0.22 11.51 -7.30
CA ALA A 78 0.65 12.75 -7.94
C ALA A 78 1.91 12.58 -8.78
N PHE A 79 2.57 11.42 -8.71
CA PHE A 79 3.81 11.17 -9.44
C PHE A 79 3.79 9.78 -10.03
N ARG A 80 4.17 9.67 -11.31
CA ARG A 80 4.36 8.42 -12.03
C ARG A 80 5.82 8.27 -12.40
N CYS A 81 6.35 7.06 -12.24
CA CYS A 81 7.70 6.70 -12.68
C CYS A 81 7.61 5.45 -13.55
N GLU A 82 8.45 5.37 -14.57
CA GLU A 82 8.53 4.21 -15.47
C GLU A 82 9.28 3.01 -14.89
N CYS A 83 9.83 3.11 -13.68
CA CYS A 83 10.46 1.95 -13.05
C CYS A 83 9.42 0.85 -12.77
N LEU A 84 9.85 -0.42 -12.81
CA LEU A 84 9.00 -1.59 -12.50
C LEU A 84 8.53 -1.64 -11.04
N TYR A 85 8.92 -0.68 -10.21
CA TYR A 85 8.46 -0.58 -8.83
C TYR A 85 6.98 -0.19 -8.83
N ASP A 86 6.17 -1.02 -8.19
CA ASP A 86 4.71 -1.04 -8.34
C ASP A 86 4.05 0.27 -7.86
N SER A 87 3.81 1.19 -8.80
CA SER A 87 3.04 2.42 -8.59
C SER A 87 1.59 2.14 -8.13
N LYS A 88 1.10 0.91 -8.26
CA LYS A 88 -0.26 0.50 -7.83
C LYS A 88 -0.38 0.28 -6.33
N SER A 89 0.73 0.18 -5.60
CA SER A 89 0.73 -0.02 -4.14
C SER A 89 0.39 1.24 -3.33
N GLY A 90 0.33 2.41 -3.98
CA GLY A 90 0.16 3.70 -3.32
C GLY A 90 1.43 4.19 -2.61
N VAL A 91 2.60 3.70 -3.03
CA VAL A 91 3.93 4.06 -2.53
C VAL A 91 4.79 4.57 -3.70
N CYS A 92 5.51 5.68 -3.51
CA CYS A 92 6.44 6.19 -4.51
C CYS A 92 7.76 5.43 -4.46
N CYS A 93 8.34 5.17 -5.63
CA CYS A 93 9.69 4.62 -5.73
C CYS A 93 10.77 5.66 -5.34
N ALA A 94 12.00 5.19 -5.12
CA ALA A 94 13.14 6.05 -4.79
C ALA A 94 13.43 7.11 -5.88
N HIS A 95 13.11 6.88 -7.16
CA HIS A 95 13.30 7.87 -8.22
C HIS A 95 12.41 9.10 -8.03
N VAL A 96 11.15 8.91 -7.64
CA VAL A 96 10.22 10.01 -7.34
C VAL A 96 10.73 10.82 -6.15
N HIS A 97 11.18 10.15 -5.07
CA HIS A 97 11.77 10.84 -3.92
C HIS A 97 13.02 11.61 -4.31
N ALA A 98 13.90 11.05 -5.15
CA ALA A 98 15.10 11.73 -5.63
C ALA A 98 14.78 13.00 -6.44
N VAL A 99 13.78 12.93 -7.32
CA VAL A 99 13.26 14.09 -8.05
C VAL A 99 12.80 15.19 -7.10
N LEU A 100 12.06 14.81 -6.06
CA LEU A 100 11.50 15.76 -5.11
C LEU A 100 12.56 16.39 -4.22
N LEU A 101 13.61 15.65 -3.87
CA LEU A 101 14.72 16.12 -3.05
C LEU A 101 15.74 16.97 -3.83
N TYR A 102 16.02 16.62 -5.09
CA TYR A 102 17.15 17.18 -5.84
C TYR A 102 16.77 17.91 -7.14
N GLY A 103 15.51 17.83 -7.57
CA GLY A 103 14.98 18.48 -8.77
C GLY A 103 13.70 19.28 -8.52
N SER A 104 13.53 19.82 -7.31
CA SER A 104 12.31 20.51 -6.87
C SER A 104 11.94 21.73 -7.71
N GLU A 105 12.89 22.35 -8.39
CA GLU A 105 12.67 23.50 -9.29
C GLU A 105 11.79 23.17 -10.50
N GLY A 106 11.68 21.89 -10.87
CA GLY A 106 10.85 21.45 -11.99
C GLY A 106 9.39 21.18 -11.63
N ARG A 107 8.95 21.42 -10.39
CA ARG A 107 7.60 21.04 -9.95
C ARG A 107 6.53 21.95 -10.55
N ILE A 108 5.39 21.36 -10.89
CA ILE A 108 4.17 22.13 -11.19
C ILE A 108 3.67 22.71 -9.87
N HIS A 109 3.70 24.04 -9.77
CA HIS A 109 3.11 24.77 -8.65
C HIS A 109 1.65 25.05 -8.96
N ASP A 110 0.74 24.60 -8.09
CA ASP A 110 -0.68 24.92 -8.18
C ASP A 110 -0.89 26.38 -7.72
N ASP A 111 -0.46 27.34 -8.54
CA ASP A 111 -0.63 28.78 -8.31
C ASP A 111 -2.11 29.22 -8.34
N SER A 112 -3.03 28.28 -8.57
CA SER A 112 -4.48 28.47 -8.58
C SER A 112 -5.03 29.02 -7.25
N ALA A 113 -4.31 28.85 -6.13
CA ALA A 113 -4.75 29.36 -4.83
C ALA A 113 -4.49 30.87 -4.61
N GLN A 114 -3.71 31.55 -5.46
CA GLN A 114 -3.42 32.99 -5.32
C GLN A 114 -4.08 33.89 -6.36
N ARG A 115 -4.75 33.34 -7.38
CA ARG A 115 -5.44 34.15 -8.40
C ARG A 115 -6.90 34.45 -8.03
N THR A 116 -7.10 35.06 -6.85
CA THR A 116 -8.34 35.80 -6.54
C THR A 116 -8.04 37.30 -6.60
N THR A 117 -8.05 37.87 -7.81
CA THR A 117 -8.63 39.19 -8.14
C THR A 117 -8.24 39.60 -9.56
N VAL A 118 -9.25 40.10 -10.28
CA VAL A 118 -9.26 40.82 -11.57
C VAL A 118 -8.83 40.05 -12.83
N SER A 119 -9.79 39.63 -13.65
CA SER A 119 -10.28 40.45 -14.77
C SER A 119 -10.94 39.58 -15.85
N ALA A 120 -12.04 40.09 -16.38
CA ALA A 120 -12.93 39.47 -17.36
C ALA A 120 -12.36 39.44 -18.79
N PHE A 121 -13.12 38.77 -19.68
CA PHE A 121 -13.01 38.61 -21.14
C PHE A 121 -12.14 37.43 -21.62
N ALA A 122 -12.51 36.57 -22.58
CA ALA A 122 -13.62 36.49 -23.54
C ALA A 122 -13.72 35.03 -24.08
N PRO A 123 -14.78 34.66 -24.83
CA PRO A 123 -14.99 33.28 -25.31
C PRO A 123 -14.11 32.95 -26.53
N GLN A 124 -13.50 31.77 -26.55
CA GLN A 124 -12.83 31.23 -27.73
C GLN A 124 -13.73 30.23 -28.48
N THR A 125 -13.76 30.41 -29.80
CA THR A 125 -14.42 29.58 -30.80
C THR A 125 -13.71 28.24 -31.03
N PRO A 126 -14.43 27.18 -31.46
CA PRO A 126 -13.85 25.88 -31.71
C PRO A 126 -13.23 25.81 -33.12
N THR A 127 -11.96 25.39 -33.20
CA THR A 127 -11.31 25.03 -34.46
C THR A 127 -11.27 23.51 -34.59
N THR A 128 -11.84 23.05 -35.69
CA THR A 128 -11.96 21.67 -36.16
C THR A 128 -10.71 21.17 -36.88
N SER A 129 -10.61 19.84 -36.89
CA SER A 129 -10.03 18.93 -37.90
C SER A 129 -8.50 18.83 -38.06
N ASP A 130 -7.97 17.61 -37.90
CA ASP A 130 -7.45 16.78 -39.01
C ASP A 130 -6.78 15.51 -38.42
N ALA A 131 -7.32 14.33 -38.70
CA ALA A 131 -6.93 13.40 -39.79
C ALA A 131 -5.67 12.57 -39.43
N TYR A 132 -5.89 11.41 -38.82
CA TYR A 132 -4.88 10.37 -38.62
C TYR A 132 -5.04 9.28 -39.68
N SER A 133 -4.05 9.22 -40.56
CA SER A 133 -3.86 8.19 -41.59
C SER A 133 -3.40 6.88 -40.98
N VAL A 134 -4.13 5.81 -41.27
CA VAL A 134 -3.81 4.41 -40.95
C VAL A 134 -2.73 3.93 -41.93
N VAL A 135 -1.58 3.50 -41.41
CA VAL A 135 -0.59 2.72 -42.16
C VAL A 135 -0.63 1.28 -41.65
N ASP A 136 -1.01 0.40 -42.56
CA ASP A 136 -1.01 -1.05 -42.49
C ASP A 136 0.38 -1.53 -42.92
N ASP A 137 1.12 -2.21 -42.04
CA ASP A 137 2.36 -2.90 -42.42
C ASP A 137 2.31 -4.34 -41.90
N SER A 138 1.83 -5.19 -42.80
CA SER A 138 1.94 -6.64 -42.75
C SER A 138 3.34 -7.06 -43.18
N SER A 139 4.05 -7.79 -42.31
CA SER A 139 4.87 -8.96 -42.67
C SER A 139 5.65 -9.48 -41.47
N THR A 140 5.33 -10.69 -40.98
CA THR A 140 6.31 -11.51 -40.23
C THR A 140 6.34 -12.92 -40.81
N PRO A 141 7.54 -13.46 -41.10
CA PRO A 141 7.70 -14.79 -41.68
C PRO A 141 7.61 -15.87 -40.60
N THR A 142 6.91 -16.94 -40.95
CA THR A 142 6.75 -18.17 -40.20
C THR A 142 8.08 -18.91 -40.10
N SER A 143 8.71 -18.91 -38.92
CA SER A 143 9.81 -19.83 -38.60
C SER A 143 9.32 -20.85 -37.58
N THR A 144 9.07 -22.06 -38.06
CA THR A 144 8.65 -23.21 -37.27
C THR A 144 9.88 -23.83 -36.61
N GLU A 145 10.31 -23.29 -35.47
CA GLU A 145 11.29 -23.95 -34.61
C GLU A 145 10.59 -24.90 -33.63
N LEU A 146 11.05 -26.15 -33.64
CA LEU A 146 10.69 -27.22 -32.73
C LEU A 146 11.12 -26.86 -31.30
N TYR A 147 10.18 -26.29 -30.53
CA TYR A 147 10.38 -26.05 -29.10
C TYR A 147 10.31 -27.37 -28.33
N VAL A 148 11.44 -27.72 -27.71
CA VAL A 148 11.49 -28.71 -26.62
C VAL A 148 10.68 -28.12 -25.46
N VAL A 149 9.55 -28.75 -25.13
CA VAL A 149 8.72 -28.38 -23.99
C VAL A 149 9.45 -28.78 -22.71
N GLU A 150 10.34 -27.91 -22.24
CA GLU A 150 10.78 -27.93 -20.85
C GLU A 150 9.56 -27.65 -20.00
N ARG A 151 9.06 -28.68 -19.31
CA ARG A 151 8.04 -28.53 -18.27
C ARG A 151 8.68 -27.74 -17.13
N SER A 152 8.57 -26.41 -17.23
CA SER A 152 8.89 -25.47 -16.17
C SER A 152 8.08 -25.86 -14.94
N ALA A 153 8.76 -26.29 -13.89
CA ALA A 153 8.18 -26.46 -12.57
C ALA A 153 7.85 -25.07 -12.02
N HIS A 154 6.72 -24.51 -12.46
CA HIS A 154 6.14 -23.33 -11.82
C HIS A 154 5.91 -23.67 -10.35
N SER A 155 6.58 -22.92 -9.47
CA SER A 155 6.54 -23.21 -8.05
C SER A 155 5.13 -22.90 -7.53
N ASP A 156 4.65 -23.70 -6.57
CA ASP A 156 3.33 -23.46 -5.94
C ASP A 156 3.20 -22.04 -5.35
N THR A 157 4.34 -21.42 -5.02
CA THR A 157 4.43 -20.03 -4.55
C THR A 157 3.93 -19.05 -5.62
N ASP A 158 4.31 -19.24 -6.89
CA ASP A 158 3.97 -18.34 -7.99
C ASP A 158 2.45 -18.34 -8.26
N MET A 159 1.81 -19.51 -8.10
CA MET A 159 0.36 -19.63 -8.24
C MET A 159 -0.40 -18.92 -7.12
N LEU A 160 0.09 -18.97 -5.87
CA LEU A 160 -0.57 -18.30 -4.76
C LEU A 160 -0.50 -16.78 -4.89
N ASP A 161 0.64 -16.26 -5.34
CA ASP A 161 0.80 -14.82 -5.54
C ASP A 161 -0.02 -14.33 -6.74
N HIS A 162 -0.05 -15.09 -7.85
CA HIS A 162 -0.96 -14.81 -8.95
C HIS A 162 -2.44 -14.76 -8.52
N ASN A 163 -2.86 -15.69 -7.65
CA ASN A 163 -4.23 -15.69 -7.12
C ASN A 163 -4.51 -14.47 -6.22
N LYS A 164 -3.54 -14.03 -5.41
CA LYS A 164 -3.68 -12.80 -4.61
C LYS A 164 -3.82 -11.58 -5.51
N ASP A 165 -2.98 -11.48 -6.54
CA ASP A 165 -3.04 -10.38 -7.52
C ASP A 165 -4.39 -10.35 -8.24
N ALA A 166 -4.90 -11.52 -8.65
CA ALA A 166 -6.22 -11.62 -9.26
C ALA A 166 -7.34 -11.16 -8.31
N VAL A 167 -7.30 -11.57 -7.04
CA VAL A 167 -8.26 -11.09 -6.02
C VAL A 167 -8.17 -9.57 -5.84
N GLN A 168 -6.96 -9.02 -5.77
CA GLN A 168 -6.76 -7.58 -5.63
C GLN A 168 -7.28 -6.80 -6.85
N GLN A 169 -7.08 -7.31 -8.07
CA GLN A 169 -7.64 -6.73 -9.28
C GLN A 169 -9.18 -6.77 -9.28
N ILE A 170 -9.78 -7.88 -8.83
CA ILE A 170 -11.24 -7.99 -8.68
C ILE A 170 -11.76 -6.96 -7.66
N GLU A 171 -11.09 -6.78 -6.52
CA GLU A 171 -11.46 -5.78 -5.52
C GLU A 171 -11.38 -4.34 -6.06
N ALA A 172 -10.33 -4.03 -6.82
CA ALA A 172 -10.16 -2.73 -7.47
C ALA A 172 -11.27 -2.46 -8.50
N ALA A 173 -11.57 -3.44 -9.36
CA ALA A 173 -12.66 -3.34 -10.34
C ALA A 173 -14.03 -3.16 -9.67
N MET A 174 -14.31 -3.92 -8.61
CA MET A 174 -15.55 -3.78 -7.83
C MET A 174 -15.66 -2.42 -7.14
N ALA A 175 -14.54 -1.82 -6.71
CA ALA A 175 -14.52 -0.48 -6.15
C ALA A 175 -14.83 0.60 -7.18
N ALA A 176 -14.25 0.50 -8.38
CA ALA A 176 -14.54 1.40 -9.51
C ALA A 176 -16.01 1.30 -9.91
N LEU A 177 -16.52 0.08 -10.11
CA LEU A 177 -17.93 -0.17 -10.44
C LEU A 177 -18.88 0.45 -9.40
N ARG A 178 -18.57 0.35 -8.10
CA ARG A 178 -19.37 0.98 -7.04
C ARG A 178 -19.39 2.50 -7.15
N ALA A 179 -18.26 3.15 -7.47
CA ALA A 179 -18.19 4.60 -7.63
C ALA A 179 -19.05 5.07 -8.82
N ASP A 180 -19.00 4.33 -9.93
CA ASP A 180 -19.80 4.62 -11.12
C ASP A 180 -21.30 4.43 -10.83
N LEU A 181 -21.69 3.35 -10.15
CA LEU A 181 -23.09 3.09 -9.78
C LEU A 181 -23.65 4.16 -8.84
N ILE A 182 -22.85 4.67 -7.91
CA ILE A 182 -23.24 5.81 -7.05
C ILE A 182 -23.50 7.06 -7.91
N SER A 183 -22.63 7.33 -8.88
CA SER A 183 -22.80 8.48 -9.78
C SER A 183 -24.06 8.34 -10.64
N ILE A 184 -24.28 7.15 -11.22
CA ILE A 184 -25.44 6.83 -12.06
C ILE A 184 -26.75 6.91 -11.25
N SER A 185 -26.75 6.45 -10.00
CA SER A 185 -27.95 6.47 -9.13
C SER A 185 -28.51 7.88 -8.85
N ARG A 186 -27.75 8.93 -9.13
CA ARG A 186 -28.21 10.33 -8.98
C ARG A 186 -29.03 10.83 -10.16
N ILE A 187 -29.05 10.10 -11.27
CA ILE A 187 -29.78 10.46 -12.48
C ILE A 187 -31.24 10.04 -12.32
N ALA A 188 -32.15 11.02 -12.23
CA ALA A 188 -33.59 10.79 -12.14
C ALA A 188 -34.18 10.42 -13.52
N ASN A 189 -33.88 9.22 -14.00
CA ASN A 189 -34.35 8.68 -15.28
C ASN A 189 -34.78 7.22 -15.12
N SER A 190 -36.00 6.86 -15.50
CA SER A 190 -36.52 5.49 -15.37
C SER A 190 -35.72 4.46 -16.18
N ALA A 191 -35.19 4.83 -17.35
CA ALA A 191 -34.35 3.96 -18.15
C ALA A 191 -33.02 3.61 -17.45
N VAL A 192 -32.54 4.49 -16.57
CA VAL A 192 -31.36 4.22 -15.73
C VAL A 192 -31.69 3.17 -14.66
N GLY A 193 -32.92 3.17 -14.12
CA GLY A 193 -33.40 2.13 -13.21
C GLY A 193 -33.33 0.73 -13.84
N ASP A 194 -33.88 0.58 -15.05
CA ASP A 194 -33.84 -0.70 -15.78
C ASP A 194 -32.41 -1.18 -16.06
N GLN A 195 -31.47 -0.25 -16.29
CA GLN A 195 -30.06 -0.58 -16.45
C GLN A 195 -29.41 -1.02 -15.13
N LEU A 196 -29.71 -0.36 -14.02
CA LEU A 196 -29.22 -0.75 -12.69
C LEU A 196 -29.71 -2.15 -12.29
N ASP A 197 -30.96 -2.52 -12.62
CA ASP A 197 -31.48 -3.87 -12.39
C ASP A 197 -30.75 -4.94 -13.21
N LYS A 198 -30.38 -4.62 -14.46
CA LYS A 198 -29.54 -5.51 -15.27
C LYS A 198 -28.16 -5.72 -14.64
N VAL A 199 -27.52 -4.64 -14.18
CA VAL A 199 -26.23 -4.73 -13.47
C VAL A 199 -26.37 -5.57 -12.20
N LEU A 200 -27.43 -5.37 -11.41
CA LEU A 200 -27.71 -6.15 -10.21
C LEU A 200 -27.84 -7.65 -10.52
N SER A 201 -28.53 -8.01 -11.60
CA SER A 201 -28.69 -9.39 -12.04
C SER A 201 -27.34 -10.03 -12.39
N VAL A 202 -26.47 -9.32 -13.11
CA VAL A 202 -25.12 -9.78 -13.46
C VAL A 202 -24.26 -9.98 -12.20
N VAL A 203 -24.23 -9.00 -11.28
CA VAL A 203 -23.44 -9.11 -10.04
C VAL A 203 -23.94 -10.26 -9.16
N THR A 204 -25.26 -10.48 -9.11
CA THR A 204 -25.85 -11.61 -8.38
C THR A 204 -25.49 -12.95 -9.02
N GLY A 205 -25.48 -13.01 -10.36
CA GLY A 205 -25.02 -14.18 -11.12
C GLY A 205 -23.56 -14.53 -10.81
N LEU A 206 -22.67 -13.55 -10.89
CA LEU A 206 -21.25 -13.70 -10.55
C LEU A 206 -21.06 -14.21 -9.10
N GLY A 207 -21.85 -13.70 -8.16
CA GLY A 207 -21.84 -14.18 -6.77
C GLY A 207 -22.19 -15.67 -6.64
N LYS A 208 -23.14 -16.16 -7.43
CA LYS A 208 -23.50 -17.59 -7.47
C LYS A 208 -22.39 -18.44 -8.08
N GLU A 209 -21.75 -17.98 -9.15
CA GLU A 209 -20.63 -18.68 -9.79
C GLU A 209 -19.44 -18.82 -8.84
N VAL A 210 -19.07 -17.74 -8.13
CA VAL A 210 -18.01 -17.77 -7.11
C VAL A 210 -18.36 -18.73 -5.97
N ALA A 211 -19.62 -18.78 -5.56
CA ALA A 211 -20.08 -19.75 -4.55
C ALA A 211 -19.95 -21.20 -5.05
N THR A 212 -20.33 -21.48 -6.29
CA THR A 212 -20.15 -22.79 -6.92
C THR A 212 -18.67 -23.17 -7.00
N MET A 213 -17.81 -22.28 -7.48
CA MET A 213 -16.36 -22.49 -7.57
C MET A 213 -15.75 -22.81 -6.19
N LYS A 214 -16.20 -22.11 -5.15
CA LYS A 214 -15.79 -22.41 -3.77
C LYS A 214 -16.21 -23.81 -3.35
N THR A 215 -17.43 -24.24 -3.67
CA THR A 215 -17.89 -25.60 -3.33
C THR A 215 -17.19 -26.68 -4.13
N THR A 216 -16.84 -26.46 -5.39
CA THR A 216 -16.16 -27.47 -6.21
C THR A 216 -14.70 -27.66 -5.82
N HIS A 217 -14.00 -26.59 -5.47
CA HIS A 217 -12.55 -26.63 -5.24
C HIS A 217 -12.13 -26.74 -3.75
N CYS A 218 -13.01 -26.46 -2.79
CA CYS A 218 -12.63 -26.44 -1.35
C CYS A 218 -13.13 -27.64 -0.52
N THR A 219 -13.80 -28.65 -1.11
CA THR A 219 -14.48 -29.74 -0.38
C THR A 219 -13.55 -30.74 0.30
N ASN A 220 -12.28 -30.83 -0.08
CA ASN A 220 -11.37 -31.88 0.43
C ASN A 220 -10.42 -31.43 1.56
N SER A 221 -10.44 -30.15 1.96
CA SER A 221 -9.58 -29.64 3.03
C SER A 221 -10.28 -29.67 4.40
N ALA A 222 -10.52 -30.87 4.93
CA ALA A 222 -11.29 -31.12 6.16
C ALA A 222 -10.74 -30.49 7.46
N LYS A 223 -9.56 -29.85 7.45
CA LYS A 223 -8.92 -29.24 8.63
C LYS A 223 -8.76 -27.72 8.57
N ARG A 224 -9.40 -27.01 7.63
CA ARG A 224 -9.16 -25.56 7.47
C ARG A 224 -9.84 -24.73 8.55
N VAL A 225 -9.03 -23.93 9.24
CA VAL A 225 -9.38 -22.81 10.11
C VAL A 225 -10.60 -22.08 9.55
N ARG A 226 -11.75 -22.21 10.23
CA ARG A 226 -12.92 -21.37 9.94
C ARG A 226 -12.56 -19.95 10.38
N LEU A 227 -12.01 -19.15 9.48
CA LEU A 227 -11.98 -17.70 9.66
C LEU A 227 -13.43 -17.27 9.91
N ALA A 228 -13.64 -16.55 11.02
CA ALA A 228 -14.95 -16.08 11.43
C ALA A 228 -15.57 -15.27 10.28
N ARG A 229 -16.61 -15.81 9.63
CA ARG A 229 -17.35 -15.08 8.62
C ARG A 229 -18.17 -14.02 9.33
N ARG A 230 -18.18 -12.80 8.80
CA ARG A 230 -19.19 -11.81 9.19
C ARG A 230 -20.56 -12.35 8.77
N ALA A 231 -21.54 -12.20 9.65
CA ALA A 231 -22.93 -12.49 9.31
C ALA A 231 -23.36 -11.55 8.17
N ASP A 232 -24.09 -12.09 7.19
CA ASP A 232 -24.71 -11.28 6.15
C ASP A 232 -25.72 -10.33 6.81
N LEU A 233 -25.49 -9.02 6.67
CA LEU A 233 -26.39 -8.02 7.19
C LEU A 233 -27.51 -7.78 6.17
N PRO A 234 -28.79 -7.77 6.59
CA PRO A 234 -29.88 -7.43 5.68
C PRO A 234 -29.70 -6.00 5.16
N ALA A 235 -29.99 -5.79 3.87
CA ALA A 235 -29.87 -4.47 3.22
C ALA A 235 -30.79 -3.41 3.84
N VAL A 236 -31.91 -3.85 4.42
CA VAL A 236 -32.89 -3.02 5.14
C VAL A 236 -33.39 -3.77 6.37
N GLY A 237 -33.62 -3.04 7.48
CA GLY A 237 -34.13 -3.58 8.73
C GLY A 237 -33.22 -3.34 9.94
N ARG A 238 -33.68 -3.77 11.12
CA ARG A 238 -32.86 -3.70 12.35
C ARG A 238 -31.67 -4.65 12.21
N MET A 239 -30.47 -4.15 12.54
CA MET A 239 -29.28 -4.97 12.64
C MET A 239 -29.55 -6.17 13.57
N PRO A 240 -29.23 -7.41 13.15
CA PRO A 240 -29.33 -8.56 14.04
C PRO A 240 -28.44 -8.31 15.25
N ASN A 241 -28.99 -8.49 16.45
CA ASN A 241 -28.26 -8.30 17.70
C ASN A 241 -27.22 -9.42 17.80
N PRO A 242 -25.91 -9.15 17.59
CA PRO A 242 -24.94 -10.22 17.59
C PRO A 242 -24.90 -10.85 18.98
N PRO A 243 -24.77 -12.19 19.09
CA PRO A 243 -24.56 -12.80 20.40
C PRO A 243 -23.34 -12.16 21.05
N PRO A 244 -23.37 -11.90 22.38
CA PRO A 244 -22.23 -11.34 23.09
C PRO A 244 -20.97 -12.15 22.80
N ILE A 245 -19.87 -11.48 22.48
CA ILE A 245 -18.57 -12.12 22.26
C ILE A 245 -18.18 -12.78 23.58
N ARG A 246 -18.43 -14.09 23.70
CA ARG A 246 -17.95 -14.89 24.82
C ARG A 246 -16.48 -15.16 24.58
N LEU A 247 -15.61 -14.35 25.18
CA LEU A 247 -14.21 -14.72 25.34
C LEU A 247 -14.18 -16.07 26.04
N ALA A 248 -13.63 -17.10 25.39
CA ALA A 248 -13.44 -18.38 26.03
C ALA A 248 -12.67 -18.14 27.34
N LYS A 249 -13.24 -18.59 28.47
CA LYS A 249 -12.56 -18.48 29.77
C LYS A 249 -11.19 -19.16 29.64
N ARG A 250 -10.12 -18.37 29.77
CA ARG A 250 -8.74 -18.85 29.97
C ARG A 250 -8.69 -19.59 31.32
N THR A 251 -9.18 -20.82 31.38
CA THR A 251 -9.17 -21.62 32.62
C THR A 251 -8.16 -22.76 32.62
N THR A 252 -7.31 -22.88 31.60
CA THR A 252 -6.26 -23.91 31.55
C THR A 252 -5.00 -23.38 30.85
N VAL A 253 -4.48 -22.24 31.29
CA VAL A 253 -3.09 -21.88 30.98
C VAL A 253 -2.25 -22.48 32.10
N GLU A 254 -1.49 -23.52 31.79
CA GLU A 254 -0.59 -24.12 32.77
C GLU A 254 0.42 -23.09 33.31
N PRO A 255 0.73 -23.12 34.61
CA PRO A 255 1.72 -22.23 35.20
C PRO A 255 3.09 -22.43 34.52
N LYS A 256 3.65 -21.32 34.02
CA LYS A 256 4.98 -21.25 33.39
C LYS A 256 6.02 -21.95 34.26
N ARG A 257 6.70 -22.96 33.69
CA ARG A 257 7.94 -23.53 34.26
C ARG A 257 8.93 -22.41 34.59
N GLN A 258 9.52 -22.50 35.78
CA GLN A 258 10.65 -21.68 36.21
C GLN A 258 11.74 -21.72 35.14
N ARG A 259 12.00 -20.57 34.50
CA ARG A 259 13.06 -20.42 33.49
C ARG A 259 14.41 -20.27 34.19
N SER A 260 15.40 -20.95 33.63
CA SER A 260 16.82 -20.79 33.95
C SER A 260 17.25 -19.32 33.75
N PRO A 261 18.23 -18.82 34.52
CA PRO A 261 18.75 -17.47 34.35
C PRO A 261 19.28 -17.26 32.94
N ILE A 262 18.76 -16.24 32.28
CA ILE A 262 19.11 -15.85 30.90
C ILE A 262 20.49 -15.16 30.94
N PRO A 263 21.42 -15.49 30.03
CA PRO A 263 22.68 -14.77 29.89
C PRO A 263 22.43 -13.29 29.60
N SER A 264 23.13 -12.39 30.30
CA SER A 264 23.07 -10.96 30.02
C SER A 264 23.49 -10.67 28.58
N LEU A 265 22.64 -9.96 27.84
CA LEU A 265 22.90 -9.52 26.47
C LEU A 265 24.00 -8.43 26.42
N PRO A 266 24.61 -8.19 25.24
CA PRO A 266 25.59 -7.12 25.04
C PRO A 266 25.03 -5.73 25.33
N GLU A 267 25.87 -4.83 25.82
CA GLU A 267 25.54 -3.42 26.09
C GLU A 267 25.40 -2.60 24.79
N TYR A 268 24.47 -1.63 24.75
CA TYR A 268 24.21 -0.77 23.58
C TYR A 268 24.10 0.72 23.96
N ALA A 269 24.57 1.59 23.07
CA ALA A 269 24.47 3.04 23.24
C ALA A 269 23.06 3.57 22.86
N LYS A 270 22.56 4.58 23.61
CA LYS A 270 21.23 5.21 23.41
C LYS A 270 20.94 5.67 21.98
N ASN A 271 21.97 6.09 21.26
CA ASN A 271 21.86 6.56 19.87
C ASN A 271 21.52 5.43 18.88
N ALA A 272 21.61 4.16 19.27
CA ALA A 272 21.19 3.02 18.46
C ALA A 272 19.66 2.79 18.49
N ILE A 273 18.92 3.46 19.38
CA ILE A 273 17.46 3.34 19.47
C ILE A 273 16.82 4.33 18.48
N HIS A 274 16.37 3.82 17.34
CA HIS A 274 15.77 4.68 16.31
C HIS A 274 14.28 4.96 16.53
N PHE A 275 13.46 3.96 16.90
CA PHE A 275 12.03 4.10 17.19
C PHE A 275 11.46 2.79 17.74
N CYS A 276 10.30 2.84 18.41
CA CYS A 276 9.57 1.65 18.83
C CYS A 276 8.92 0.94 17.65
N ALA A 277 9.23 -0.32 17.42
CA ALA A 277 8.77 -1.13 16.31
C ALA A 277 7.25 -1.39 16.34
N VAL A 278 6.60 -1.17 17.48
CA VAL A 278 5.14 -1.36 17.66
C VAL A 278 4.37 -0.05 17.52
N CYS A 279 4.80 1.03 18.19
CA CYS A 279 4.09 2.31 18.18
C CYS A 279 4.71 3.40 17.30
N PHE A 280 5.92 3.15 16.77
CA PHE A 280 6.69 4.01 15.87
C PHE A 280 7.04 5.40 16.43
N ARG A 281 7.09 5.54 17.75
CA ARG A 281 7.56 6.76 18.41
C ARG A 281 9.06 6.63 18.72
N ARG A 282 9.81 7.72 18.52
CA ARG A 282 11.28 7.80 18.72
C ARG A 282 11.68 7.77 20.20
N ALA A 283 10.84 8.40 21.02
CA ALA A 283 10.81 8.45 22.47
C ALA A 283 9.53 9.25 22.83
N PRO A 284 8.97 9.15 24.05
CA PRO A 284 8.02 10.17 24.51
C PRO A 284 8.68 11.54 24.41
N ALA A 285 7.99 12.54 23.84
CA ALA A 285 8.49 13.91 23.70
C ALA A 285 8.67 14.64 25.05
N THR A 286 8.38 13.96 26.16
CA THR A 286 8.26 14.50 27.50
C THR A 286 9.04 13.59 28.44
N ASN A 287 9.91 14.20 29.26
CA ASN A 287 10.77 13.59 30.28
C ASN A 287 10.04 12.77 31.38
N ASP A 288 8.75 12.48 31.26
CA ASP A 288 7.93 12.12 32.42
C ASP A 288 7.85 10.63 32.74
N THR A 289 8.40 9.74 31.92
CA THR A 289 8.74 8.37 32.34
C THR A 289 9.83 7.83 31.42
N MET A 290 10.93 7.33 32.01
CA MET A 290 11.87 6.46 31.29
C MET A 290 11.07 5.23 30.86
N ASP A 291 10.56 5.21 29.63
CA ASP A 291 9.88 4.04 29.09
C ASP A 291 10.95 2.95 28.94
N ASP A 292 10.78 1.82 29.61
CA ASP A 292 11.67 0.67 29.46
C ASP A 292 11.61 0.16 28.00
N TRP A 293 12.77 -0.16 27.44
CA TRP A 293 12.91 -0.61 26.05
C TRP A 293 13.34 -2.08 25.98
N LEU A 294 12.69 -2.83 25.10
CA LEU A 294 13.01 -4.22 24.81
C LEU A 294 13.60 -4.33 23.40
N LYS A 295 14.64 -5.17 23.21
CA LYS A 295 15.21 -5.47 21.89
C LYS A 295 14.79 -6.88 21.45
N CYS A 296 14.43 -7.04 20.18
CA CYS A 296 14.16 -8.34 19.59
C CYS A 296 15.47 -9.13 19.42
N THR A 297 15.47 -10.40 19.81
CA THR A 297 16.63 -11.31 19.68
C THR A 297 16.97 -11.72 18.25
N SER A 298 16.07 -11.50 17.28
CA SER A 298 16.26 -11.94 15.89
C SER A 298 16.50 -10.76 14.93
N CYS A 299 15.54 -9.83 14.86
CA CYS A 299 15.63 -8.69 13.94
C CYS A 299 16.27 -7.43 14.55
N GLU A 300 16.71 -7.48 15.81
CA GLU A 300 17.35 -6.39 16.53
C GLU A 300 16.52 -5.10 16.71
N MET A 301 15.23 -5.13 16.34
CA MET A 301 14.33 -3.98 16.50
C MET A 301 13.98 -3.72 17.97
N TRP A 302 13.79 -2.46 18.32
CA TRP A 302 13.46 -2.01 19.67
C TRP A 302 11.96 -1.76 19.84
N ALA A 303 11.38 -2.01 21.01
CA ALA A 303 10.00 -1.65 21.34
C ALA A 303 9.87 -1.21 22.80
N HIS A 304 8.99 -0.27 23.10
CA HIS A 304 8.67 0.03 24.50
C HIS A 304 8.06 -1.20 25.17
N GLU A 305 8.41 -1.47 26.42
CA GLU A 305 7.83 -2.56 27.20
C GLU A 305 6.30 -2.48 27.21
N GLN A 306 5.74 -1.29 27.44
CA GLN A 306 4.30 -1.02 27.41
C GLN A 306 3.63 -1.28 26.05
N CYS A 307 4.40 -1.20 24.96
CA CYS A 307 3.89 -1.49 23.62
C CYS A 307 3.89 -2.99 23.32
N THR A 308 4.45 -3.80 24.20
CA THR A 308 4.48 -5.26 24.11
C THR A 308 3.74 -5.87 25.29
N ASP A 309 3.50 -7.18 25.26
CA ASP A 309 2.96 -7.91 26.43
C ASP A 309 4.07 -8.20 27.48
N GLY A 310 5.12 -7.37 27.52
CA GLY A 310 6.31 -7.52 28.35
C GLY A 310 7.40 -8.41 27.75
N GLU A 311 8.42 -8.72 28.56
CA GLU A 311 9.54 -9.59 28.19
C GLU A 311 9.09 -10.99 27.73
N GLY A 312 9.67 -11.46 26.63
CA GLY A 312 9.35 -12.73 25.98
C GLY A 312 8.16 -12.66 25.02
N SER A 313 7.60 -11.48 24.78
CA SER A 313 6.60 -11.28 23.73
C SER A 313 7.19 -11.53 22.34
N ALA A 314 6.38 -12.08 21.44
CA ALA A 314 6.80 -12.39 20.07
C ALA A 314 7.03 -11.11 19.25
N CYS A 315 8.09 -11.09 18.47
CA CYS A 315 8.34 -10.01 17.54
C CYS A 315 7.30 -10.04 16.40
N PRO A 316 6.68 -8.91 16.04
CA PRO A 316 5.75 -8.89 14.90
C PRO A 316 6.44 -8.97 13.54
N TYR A 317 7.77 -8.85 13.49
CA TYR A 317 8.55 -8.80 12.24
C TYR A 317 9.39 -10.05 12.00
N ASP A 318 9.57 -10.91 13.01
CA ASP A 318 10.47 -12.06 12.93
C ASP A 318 10.11 -13.12 13.98
N GLU A 319 10.75 -14.29 13.94
CA GLU A 319 10.53 -15.39 14.89
C GLU A 319 11.16 -15.15 16.28
N GLY A 320 11.81 -14.00 16.48
CA GLY A 320 12.43 -13.62 17.74
C GLY A 320 11.45 -13.18 18.83
N THR A 321 11.98 -12.99 20.03
CA THR A 321 11.23 -12.44 21.17
C THR A 321 11.88 -11.16 21.69
N PHE A 322 11.08 -10.26 22.26
CA PHE A 322 11.59 -9.07 22.92
C PHE A 322 12.18 -9.41 24.30
N GLN A 323 13.39 -8.95 24.58
CA GLN A 323 14.08 -9.15 25.86
C GLN A 323 14.46 -7.81 26.49
N CYS A 324 14.44 -7.74 27.83
CA CYS A 324 14.84 -6.55 28.57
C CYS A 324 16.33 -6.28 28.35
N ASN A 325 16.66 -5.07 27.94
CA ASN A 325 18.04 -4.59 27.90
C ASN A 325 18.15 -3.35 28.77
N VAL A 326 19.10 -3.36 29.70
CA VAL A 326 19.42 -2.19 30.51
C VAL A 326 20.20 -1.23 29.61
N VAL A 327 19.62 -0.06 29.36
CA VAL A 327 20.30 1.05 28.67
C VAL A 327 20.97 1.88 29.76
N GLU A 328 22.30 1.80 29.90
CA GLU A 328 23.03 2.69 30.81
C GLU A 328 23.14 4.11 30.23
N ASP A 329 23.20 5.08 31.14
CA ASP A 329 23.03 6.50 30.83
C ASP A 329 24.20 7.15 30.07
#